data_AF-A0A5C7PZM6-F1
#
_entry.id   AF-A0A5C7PZM6-F1
#
_cell.length_a   1.000
_cell.length_b   1.000
_cell.length_c   1.000
_cell.angle_alpha   90.00
_cell.angle_beta   90.00
_cell.angle_gamma   90.00
#
_symmetry.space_group_name_H-M   'P 1'
#
loop_
_entity.id
_entity.type
_entity.pdbx_description
1 polymer ?
#
loop_
_entity_poly.entity_id
_entity_poly.type
_entity_poly.pdbx_seq_one_letter_code
_entity_poly.pdbx_strand_id
1 'polypeptide(L)'
;MANQITFDTAKSIVISLLQASRTAYATTVDGSKLQFASDTEIVQAILQADGEIMMIVVNTPGHPFQAAYVVTSTALQSGDTMPEMVGMPVRVTGSNGQQNVTITSVTNASDLFTVSGGHGLVQGQKIRFTNSGGGLPSGISAGVDYWVIYINSTTFKVASTPFAATAGTPVNLTTDGTGTQTAVIQYVQAYQAKSRDEVVEMQSAGGLYANDFSATNGFVPFFFIEGHTLYISSLYGKVDYTDFDITSTPLSPEQYTYAVCAGAVGRLLKDGGDDQQASYYLQMFEQHKQMVREGVRIVPAITAYTAAGGGQ
;
A
#
# COMPACT_ATOMS: atom_id res chain seq x y z
N MET A 1 -0.57 12.79 7.92
CA MET A 1 -1.59 11.75 8.16
C MET A 1 -2.67 12.39 9.02
N ALA A 2 -3.94 12.03 8.81
CA ALA A 2 -4.98 12.44 9.75
C ALA A 2 -4.70 11.81 11.13
N ASN A 3 -5.10 12.49 12.21
CA ASN A 3 -4.97 11.89 13.53
C ASN A 3 -5.90 10.67 13.61
N GLN A 4 -5.49 9.66 14.38
CA GLN A 4 -6.34 8.51 14.68
C GLN A 4 -7.38 8.89 15.74
N ILE A 5 -8.50 8.17 15.76
CA ILE A 5 -9.49 8.27 16.83
C ILE A 5 -8.83 7.92 18.17
N THR A 6 -9.04 8.74 19.20
CA THR A 6 -8.64 8.40 20.57
C THR A 6 -9.77 7.67 21.30
N PHE A 7 -9.41 6.72 22.17
CA PHE A 7 -10.41 6.04 22.99
C PHE A 7 -11.18 7.00 23.89
N ASP A 8 -10.52 7.99 24.49
CA ASP A 8 -11.19 8.90 25.43
C ASP A 8 -12.31 9.68 24.73
N THR A 9 -12.05 10.18 23.52
CA THR A 9 -13.06 10.85 22.71
C THR A 9 -14.19 9.89 22.31
N ALA A 10 -13.86 8.70 21.79
CA ALA A 10 -14.87 7.74 21.34
C ALA A 10 -15.73 7.22 22.51
N LYS A 11 -15.12 6.88 23.65
CA LYS A 11 -15.80 6.43 24.87
C LYS A 11 -16.74 7.50 25.40
N SER A 12 -16.29 8.75 25.49
CA SER A 12 -17.12 9.85 26.00
C SER A 12 -18.40 10.01 25.17
N ILE A 13 -18.29 9.94 23.83
CA ILE A 13 -19.44 9.99 22.93
C ILE A 13 -20.35 8.77 23.15
N VAL A 14 -19.81 7.55 23.13
CA VAL A 14 -20.58 6.31 23.30
C VAL A 14 -21.35 6.33 24.63
N ILE A 15 -20.69 6.65 25.74
CA ILE A 15 -21.29 6.71 27.07
C ILE A 15 -22.45 7.72 27.08
N SER A 16 -22.26 8.91 26.51
CA SER A 16 -23.31 9.94 26.49
C SER A 16 -24.58 9.49 25.73
N LEU A 17 -24.41 8.72 24.65
CA LEU A 17 -25.51 8.23 23.83
C LEU A 17 -26.23 7.04 24.46
N LEU A 18 -25.49 6.18 25.16
CA LEU A 18 -26.07 5.06 25.92
C LEU A 18 -26.92 5.56 27.10
N GLN A 19 -26.50 6.63 27.77
CA GLN A 19 -27.25 7.24 28.89
C GLN A 19 -28.63 7.79 28.50
N ALA A 20 -28.90 7.97 27.19
CA ALA A 20 -30.22 8.36 26.69
C ALA A 20 -31.21 7.17 26.61
N SER A 21 -30.74 5.92 26.71
CA SER A 21 -31.61 4.74 26.75
C SER A 21 -32.38 4.67 28.08
N ARG A 22 -33.65 4.30 28.01
CA ARG A 22 -34.52 4.11 29.19
C ARG A 22 -34.51 2.66 29.70
N THR A 23 -33.80 1.76 29.03
CA THR A 23 -33.76 0.32 29.31
C THR A 23 -32.46 -0.02 30.05
N ALA A 24 -32.56 -0.70 31.19
CA ALA A 24 -31.37 -1.11 31.95
C ALA A 24 -30.71 -2.34 31.31
N TYR A 25 -29.39 -2.30 31.13
CA TYR A 25 -28.59 -3.40 30.61
C TYR A 25 -28.68 -4.62 31.55
N ALA A 26 -29.25 -5.74 31.09
CA ALA A 26 -29.66 -6.82 31.99
C ALA A 26 -28.49 -7.65 32.54
N THR A 27 -27.36 -7.76 31.82
CA THR A 27 -26.14 -8.47 32.24
C THR A 27 -24.92 -7.96 31.48
N THR A 28 -23.86 -7.58 32.18
CA THR A 28 -22.57 -7.14 31.59
C THR A 28 -21.55 -8.28 31.61
N VAL A 29 -20.63 -8.29 30.63
CA VAL A 29 -19.57 -9.31 30.51
C VAL A 29 -18.58 -9.27 31.69
N ASP A 30 -18.48 -8.14 32.40
CA ASP A 30 -17.64 -7.98 33.60
C ASP A 30 -18.38 -8.19 34.94
N GLY A 31 -19.70 -8.47 34.89
CA GLY A 31 -20.53 -8.65 36.08
C GLY A 31 -20.86 -7.37 36.84
N SER A 32 -20.58 -6.18 36.28
CA SER A 32 -20.98 -4.90 36.85
C SER A 32 -22.51 -4.72 36.86
N LYS A 33 -23.05 -4.17 37.95
CA LYS A 33 -24.51 -3.87 38.10
C LYS A 33 -24.86 -2.47 37.59
N LEU A 34 -24.06 -1.92 36.68
CA LEU A 34 -24.30 -0.60 36.12
C LEU A 34 -25.53 -0.67 35.21
N GLN A 35 -26.26 0.45 35.12
CA GLN A 35 -27.43 0.56 34.24
C GLN A 35 -27.05 0.40 32.75
N PHE A 36 -25.76 0.42 32.41
CA PHE A 36 -25.18 0.44 31.06
C PHE A 36 -23.97 -0.53 30.93
N ALA A 37 -23.55 -0.81 29.69
CA ALA A 37 -22.41 -1.66 29.35
C ALA A 37 -21.11 -1.26 30.08
N SER A 38 -20.25 -2.26 30.36
CA SER A 38 -18.93 -2.09 30.97
C SER A 38 -17.93 -1.36 30.06
N ASP A 39 -16.89 -0.80 30.67
CA ASP A 39 -15.78 -0.19 29.93
C ASP A 39 -15.12 -1.17 28.94
N THR A 40 -15.06 -2.45 29.30
CA THR A 40 -14.52 -3.50 28.42
C THR A 40 -15.41 -3.72 27.20
N GLU A 41 -16.72 -3.86 27.41
CA GLU A 41 -17.69 -4.01 26.32
C GLU A 41 -17.67 -2.80 25.38
N ILE A 42 -17.59 -1.58 25.94
CA ILE A 42 -17.48 -0.35 25.16
C ILE A 42 -16.22 -0.36 24.29
N VAL A 43 -15.05 -0.71 24.85
CA VAL A 43 -13.80 -0.79 24.10
C VAL A 43 -13.91 -1.81 22.97
N GLN A 44 -14.43 -3.01 23.24
CA GLN A 44 -14.57 -4.05 22.22
C GLN A 44 -15.53 -3.63 21.11
N ALA A 45 -16.66 -3.02 21.44
CA ALA A 45 -17.61 -2.52 20.46
C ALA A 45 -17.03 -1.41 19.56
N ILE A 46 -16.20 -0.53 20.15
CA ILE A 46 -15.44 0.51 19.41
C ILE A 46 -14.45 -0.16 18.45
N LEU A 47 -13.61 -1.07 18.93
CA LEU A 47 -12.60 -1.74 18.09
C LEU A 47 -13.24 -2.54 16.96
N GLN A 48 -14.38 -3.18 17.21
CA GLN A 48 -15.12 -3.89 16.16
C GLN A 48 -15.73 -2.94 15.12
N ALA A 49 -16.26 -1.77 15.53
CA ALA A 49 -16.74 -0.77 14.59
C ALA A 49 -15.58 -0.16 13.78
N ASP A 50 -14.46 0.10 14.44
CA ASP A 50 -13.24 0.62 13.84
C ASP A 50 -12.70 -0.33 12.77
N GLY A 51 -12.60 -1.63 13.08
CA GLY A 51 -12.18 -2.64 12.10
C GLY A 51 -13.06 -2.68 10.85
N GLU A 52 -14.39 -2.56 11.00
CA GLU A 52 -15.31 -2.49 9.85
C GLU A 52 -15.11 -1.23 8.99
N ILE A 53 -14.88 -0.07 9.62
CA ILE A 53 -14.59 1.18 8.89
C ILE A 53 -13.24 1.10 8.20
N MET A 54 -12.23 0.57 8.90
CA MET A 54 -10.89 0.35 8.35
C MET A 54 -10.91 -0.57 7.14
N MET A 55 -11.67 -1.67 7.20
CA MET A 55 -11.89 -2.56 6.06
C MET A 55 -12.44 -1.81 4.85
N ILE A 56 -13.33 -0.84 5.04
CA ILE A 56 -13.85 -0.02 3.93
C ILE A 56 -12.75 0.91 3.41
N VAL A 57 -12.02 1.59 4.29
CA VAL A 57 -10.93 2.52 3.91
C VAL A 57 -9.88 1.81 3.06
N VAL A 58 -9.43 0.62 3.47
CA VAL A 58 -8.35 -0.11 2.78
C VAL A 58 -8.83 -0.78 1.49
N ASN A 59 -10.09 -1.21 1.42
CA ASN A 59 -10.64 -1.88 0.24
C ASN A 59 -11.34 -0.92 -0.75
N THR A 60 -11.43 0.37 -0.45
CA THR A 60 -11.99 1.37 -1.37
C THR A 60 -10.87 1.96 -2.24
N PRO A 61 -10.84 1.69 -3.56
CA PRO A 61 -9.79 2.18 -4.43
C PRO A 61 -9.75 3.71 -4.47
N GLY A 62 -8.55 4.29 -4.27
CA GLY A 62 -8.36 5.74 -4.35
C GLY A 62 -8.92 6.52 -3.15
N HIS A 63 -9.27 5.81 -2.07
CA HIS A 63 -9.83 6.45 -0.89
C HIS A 63 -8.82 7.44 -0.25
N PRO A 64 -9.24 8.64 0.19
CA PRO A 64 -8.34 9.71 0.64
C PRO A 64 -7.36 9.33 1.77
N PHE A 65 -7.74 8.36 2.60
CA PHE A 65 -6.93 7.90 3.73
C PHE A 65 -6.25 6.54 3.50
N GLN A 66 -6.44 5.90 2.34
CA GLN A 66 -5.90 4.56 2.05
C GLN A 66 -4.37 4.51 2.11
N ALA A 67 -3.70 5.56 1.63
CA ALA A 67 -2.25 5.62 1.51
C ALA A 67 -1.49 5.48 2.85
N ALA A 68 -2.16 5.75 3.98
CA ALA A 68 -1.55 5.60 5.30
C ALA A 68 -1.34 4.14 5.71
N TYR A 69 -1.99 3.20 5.01
CA TYR A 69 -2.00 1.77 5.32
C TYR A 69 -1.31 0.94 4.22
N VAL A 70 -0.61 1.60 3.29
CA VAL A 70 0.09 0.92 2.20
C VAL A 70 1.43 0.40 2.70
N VAL A 71 1.63 -0.91 2.59
CA VAL A 71 2.86 -1.62 2.90
C VAL A 71 3.43 -2.21 1.61
N THR A 72 4.76 -2.22 1.48
CA THR A 72 5.45 -2.85 0.34
C THR A 72 5.99 -4.21 0.75
N SER A 73 5.68 -5.25 -0.03
CA SER A 73 6.22 -6.59 0.18
C SER A 73 7.75 -6.63 0.09
N THR A 74 8.34 -7.70 0.63
CA THR A 74 9.69 -8.13 0.23
C THR A 74 9.70 -8.45 -1.27
N ALA A 75 10.89 -8.60 -1.87
CA ALA A 75 11.00 -9.03 -3.26
C ALA A 75 10.46 -10.47 -3.40
N LEU A 76 9.47 -10.63 -4.27
CA LEU A 76 8.80 -11.89 -4.61
C LEU A 76 9.20 -12.32 -6.02
N GLN A 77 9.20 -13.61 -6.30
CA GLN A 77 9.31 -14.17 -7.63
C GLN A 77 7.93 -14.57 -8.18
N SER A 78 7.85 -14.87 -9.47
CA SER A 78 6.62 -15.36 -10.07
C SER A 78 6.21 -16.71 -9.46
N GLY A 79 5.00 -16.78 -8.93
CA GLY A 79 4.45 -17.92 -8.21
C GLY A 79 4.52 -17.80 -6.69
N ASP A 80 5.24 -16.80 -6.16
CA ASP A 80 5.31 -16.59 -4.71
C ASP A 80 4.00 -15.99 -4.18
N THR A 81 3.67 -16.38 -2.96
CA THR A 81 2.55 -15.80 -2.21
C THR A 81 2.98 -14.53 -1.48
N MET A 82 2.16 -13.49 -1.58
CA MET A 82 2.23 -12.34 -0.70
C MET A 82 1.96 -12.75 0.75
N PRO A 83 2.45 -11.99 1.75
CA PRO A 83 2.03 -12.17 3.14
C PRO A 83 0.51 -12.12 3.30
N GLU A 84 -0.01 -12.69 4.39
CA GLU A 84 -1.42 -12.48 4.76
C GLU A 84 -1.66 -10.97 4.90
N MET A 85 -2.65 -10.44 4.16
CA MET A 85 -2.95 -9.01 4.07
C MET A 85 -4.46 -8.78 4.21
N VAL A 86 -4.83 -7.63 4.77
CA VAL A 86 -6.24 -7.30 5.09
C VAL A 86 -6.89 -6.40 4.02
N GLY A 87 -6.27 -6.27 2.84
CA GLY A 87 -6.87 -5.51 1.74
C GLY A 87 -6.34 -5.84 0.35
N MET A 88 -6.36 -4.85 -0.54
CA MET A 88 -6.11 -5.04 -1.96
C MET A 88 -4.68 -4.64 -2.38
N PRO A 89 -4.12 -5.28 -3.41
CA PRO A 89 -2.95 -4.78 -4.11
C PRO A 89 -3.24 -3.40 -4.73
N VAL A 90 -2.39 -2.43 -4.43
CA VAL A 90 -2.49 -1.05 -4.93
C VAL A 90 -1.56 -0.84 -6.13
N ARG A 91 -0.35 -1.41 -6.06
CA ARG A 91 0.66 -1.24 -7.10
C ARG A 91 1.58 -2.44 -7.13
N VAL A 92 1.98 -2.86 -8.33
CA VAL A 92 3.05 -3.83 -8.51
C VAL A 92 4.20 -3.17 -9.23
N THR A 93 5.41 -3.46 -8.78
CA THR A 93 6.64 -3.01 -9.42
C THR A 93 7.55 -4.22 -9.69
N GLY A 94 8.32 -4.18 -10.76
CA GLY A 94 9.19 -5.29 -11.17
C GLY A 94 10.63 -4.85 -11.42
N SER A 95 11.54 -5.82 -11.34
CA SER A 95 12.96 -5.66 -11.63
C SER A 95 13.57 -7.01 -12.03
N ASN A 96 14.58 -7.00 -12.90
CA ASN A 96 15.37 -8.20 -13.21
C ASN A 96 16.65 -8.34 -12.38
N GLY A 97 16.93 -7.40 -11.46
CA GLY A 97 17.97 -7.59 -10.47
C GLY A 97 17.47 -7.33 -9.05
N GLN A 98 17.92 -8.17 -8.12
CA GLN A 98 17.56 -8.10 -6.71
C GLN A 98 18.55 -7.27 -5.88
N GLN A 99 19.82 -7.23 -6.28
CA GLN A 99 20.90 -6.59 -5.52
C GLN A 99 21.52 -5.43 -6.26
N ASN A 100 21.94 -4.42 -5.50
CA ASN A 100 22.72 -3.31 -6.04
C ASN A 100 24.05 -3.83 -6.59
N VAL A 101 24.51 -3.19 -7.66
CA VAL A 101 25.70 -3.60 -8.40
C VAL A 101 26.87 -2.70 -8.02
N THR A 102 27.87 -3.26 -7.35
CA THR A 102 29.11 -2.55 -7.03
C THR A 102 30.01 -2.54 -8.26
N ILE A 103 30.39 -1.35 -8.71
CA ILE A 103 31.22 -1.14 -9.89
C ILE A 103 32.68 -1.25 -9.49
N THR A 104 33.45 -2.05 -10.22
CA THR A 104 34.87 -2.27 -9.95
C THR A 104 35.76 -1.32 -10.74
N SER A 105 35.33 -0.90 -11.92
CA SER A 105 36.01 0.13 -12.68
C SER A 105 35.06 0.83 -13.64
N VAL A 106 35.38 2.08 -13.93
CA VAL A 106 34.78 2.88 -14.99
C VAL A 106 35.87 3.19 -15.99
N THR A 107 35.55 3.16 -17.28
CA THR A 107 36.48 3.51 -18.35
C THR A 107 35.83 4.58 -19.23
N ASN A 108 36.10 5.83 -18.90
CA ASN A 108 35.46 6.99 -19.50
C ASN A 108 35.69 7.09 -21.01
N ALA A 109 36.87 6.67 -21.50
CA ALA A 109 37.18 6.63 -22.93
C ALA A 109 36.24 5.75 -23.77
N SER A 110 35.47 4.87 -23.11
CA SER A 110 34.53 3.96 -23.76
C SER A 110 33.12 3.98 -23.15
N ASP A 111 32.86 4.91 -22.21
CA ASP A 111 31.63 5.02 -21.42
C ASP A 111 31.21 3.71 -20.71
N LEU A 112 32.20 2.92 -20.29
CA LEU A 112 31.98 1.54 -19.85
C LEU A 112 32.06 1.41 -18.33
N PHE A 113 31.08 0.75 -17.74
CA PHE A 113 31.08 0.30 -16.35
C PHE A 113 31.39 -1.19 -16.31
N THR A 114 32.35 -1.57 -15.48
CA THR A 114 32.79 -2.96 -15.31
C THR A 114 32.56 -3.42 -13.87
N VAL A 115 32.21 -4.69 -13.73
CA VAL A 115 32.00 -5.37 -12.44
C VAL A 115 32.80 -6.68 -12.42
N SER A 116 33.20 -7.15 -11.22
CA SER A 116 34.00 -8.38 -11.08
C SER A 116 33.21 -9.68 -11.28
N GLY A 117 31.87 -9.62 -11.21
CA GLY A 117 30.97 -10.76 -11.41
C GLY A 117 29.83 -10.43 -12.38
N GLY A 118 28.81 -11.29 -12.47
CA GLY A 118 27.63 -10.99 -13.27
C GLY A 118 26.82 -9.84 -12.66
N HIS A 119 26.56 -8.76 -13.39
CA HIS A 119 25.75 -7.65 -12.87
C HIS A 119 24.24 -7.95 -12.82
N GLY A 120 23.75 -8.96 -13.55
CA GLY A 120 22.33 -9.32 -13.58
C GLY A 120 21.37 -8.29 -14.21
N LEU A 121 21.87 -7.09 -14.55
CA LEU A 121 21.12 -6.08 -15.28
C LEU A 121 20.75 -6.53 -16.69
N VAL A 122 19.58 -6.10 -17.16
CA VAL A 122 19.09 -6.31 -18.52
C VAL A 122 19.04 -4.99 -19.30
N GLN A 123 18.94 -5.10 -20.62
CA GLN A 123 18.73 -3.95 -21.50
C GLN A 123 17.53 -3.10 -21.03
N GLY A 124 17.71 -1.79 -20.94
CA GLY A 124 16.68 -0.84 -20.52
C GLY A 124 16.33 -0.88 -19.03
N GLN A 125 17.03 -1.65 -18.20
CA GLN A 125 16.81 -1.64 -16.75
C GLN A 125 17.09 -0.24 -16.18
N LYS A 126 16.16 0.26 -15.36
CA LYS A 126 16.34 1.53 -14.67
C LYS A 126 17.23 1.36 -13.44
N ILE A 127 18.23 2.23 -13.32
CA ILE A 127 19.17 2.28 -12.19
C ILE A 127 19.43 3.74 -11.76
N ARG A 128 19.93 3.91 -10.54
CA ARG A 128 20.49 5.17 -10.03
C ARG A 128 21.90 4.93 -9.52
N PHE A 129 22.76 5.94 -9.53
CA PHE A 129 24.10 5.80 -8.98
C PHE A 129 24.21 6.39 -7.57
N THR A 130 25.04 5.77 -6.75
CA THR A 130 25.56 6.31 -5.50
C THR A 130 27.08 6.14 -5.46
N ASN A 131 27.75 6.89 -4.59
CA ASN A 131 29.19 6.80 -4.39
C ASN A 131 29.52 6.87 -2.89
N SER A 132 30.57 6.15 -2.50
CA SER A 132 31.19 6.26 -1.17
C SER A 132 32.69 6.49 -1.31
N GLY A 133 33.22 7.46 -0.57
CA GLY A 133 34.67 7.73 -0.49
C GLY A 133 35.27 8.46 -1.70
N GLY A 134 34.47 9.13 -2.54
CA GLY A 134 34.98 9.86 -3.70
C GLY A 134 33.89 10.62 -4.47
N GLY A 135 34.01 10.64 -5.79
CA GLY A 135 33.04 11.26 -6.70
C GLY A 135 32.55 10.29 -7.78
N LEU A 136 31.32 10.49 -8.25
CA LEU A 136 30.80 9.77 -9.42
C LEU A 136 31.55 10.18 -10.71
N PRO A 137 31.56 9.32 -11.74
CA PRO A 137 32.02 9.68 -13.08
C PRO A 137 31.32 10.93 -13.58
N SER A 138 32.05 11.78 -14.31
CA SER A 138 31.46 12.93 -14.99
C SER A 138 30.34 12.48 -15.94
N GLY A 139 29.26 13.26 -16.03
CA GLY A 139 28.05 12.88 -16.76
C GLY A 139 27.06 12.03 -15.95
N ILE A 140 27.47 11.50 -14.79
CA ILE A 140 26.61 10.77 -13.86
C ILE A 140 26.38 11.59 -12.59
N SER A 141 25.11 11.68 -12.21
CA SER A 141 24.65 12.37 -11.00
C SER A 141 23.94 11.41 -10.06
N ALA A 142 24.21 11.55 -8.77
CA ALA A 142 23.57 10.72 -7.75
C ALA A 142 22.05 10.96 -7.73
N GLY A 143 21.28 9.89 -7.53
CA GLY A 143 19.82 9.97 -7.45
C GLY A 143 19.08 10.23 -8.77
N VAL A 144 19.80 10.40 -9.89
CA VAL A 144 19.22 10.55 -11.23
C VAL A 144 18.99 9.17 -11.86
N ASP A 145 17.84 9.00 -12.52
CA ASP A 145 17.50 7.78 -13.26
C ASP A 145 18.36 7.65 -14.54
N TYR A 146 18.94 6.47 -14.73
CA TYR A 146 19.60 6.06 -15.97
C TYR A 146 19.07 4.70 -16.43
N TRP A 147 19.24 4.40 -17.72
CA TRP A 147 18.79 3.15 -18.32
C TRP A 147 19.98 2.36 -18.86
N VAL A 148 20.04 1.07 -18.51
CA VAL A 148 21.15 0.19 -18.86
C VAL A 148 21.19 -0.09 -20.37
N ILE A 149 22.37 0.06 -20.96
CA ILE A 149 22.73 -0.52 -22.25
C ILE A 149 23.57 -1.75 -21.94
N TYR A 150 23.01 -2.93 -22.14
CA TYR A 150 23.66 -4.20 -21.87
C TYR A 150 24.77 -4.46 -22.91
N ILE A 151 25.98 -4.77 -22.45
CA ILE A 151 27.11 -5.16 -23.34
C ILE A 151 27.38 -6.66 -23.20
N ASN A 152 27.61 -7.13 -21.97
CA ASN A 152 27.73 -8.55 -21.64
C ASN A 152 27.44 -8.75 -20.15
N SER A 153 27.76 -9.90 -19.56
CA SER A 153 27.44 -10.20 -18.16
C SER A 153 28.21 -9.35 -17.14
N THR A 154 29.38 -8.83 -17.49
CA THR A 154 30.28 -8.11 -16.56
C THR A 154 30.47 -6.63 -16.93
N THR A 155 29.89 -6.17 -18.03
CA THR A 155 30.05 -4.80 -18.51
C THR A 155 28.75 -4.25 -19.07
N PHE A 156 28.51 -2.98 -18.82
CA PHE A 156 27.35 -2.25 -19.31
C PHE A 156 27.67 -0.77 -19.52
N LYS A 157 26.83 -0.09 -20.30
CA LYS A 157 26.80 1.38 -20.38
C LYS A 157 25.47 1.89 -19.86
N VAL A 158 25.31 3.20 -19.79
CA VAL A 158 24.04 3.82 -19.39
C VAL A 158 23.63 4.93 -20.33
N ALA A 159 22.32 5.12 -20.46
CA ALA A 159 21.71 6.21 -21.22
C ALA A 159 20.86 7.10 -20.31
N SER A 160 20.65 8.35 -20.72
CA SER A 160 19.80 9.33 -20.01
C SER A 160 18.31 9.14 -20.26
N THR A 161 17.93 8.29 -21.21
CA THR A 161 16.53 7.95 -21.51
C THR A 161 16.41 6.48 -21.91
N PRO A 162 15.23 5.86 -21.76
CA PRO A 162 15.01 4.49 -22.22
C PRO A 162 15.11 4.34 -23.74
N PHE A 163 14.72 5.37 -24.49
CA PHE A 163 14.87 5.42 -25.94
C PHE A 163 16.35 5.41 -26.33
N ALA A 164 17.17 6.24 -25.69
CA ALA A 164 18.61 6.26 -25.92
C ALA A 164 19.28 4.94 -25.53
N ALA A 165 18.81 4.26 -24.49
CA ALA A 165 19.31 2.93 -24.15
C ALA A 165 19.02 1.93 -25.27
N THR A 166 17.78 1.91 -25.79
CA THR A 166 17.36 1.05 -26.90
C THR A 166 18.12 1.37 -28.18
N ALA A 167 18.40 2.65 -28.45
CA ALA A 167 19.19 3.12 -29.59
C ALA A 167 20.71 2.94 -29.39
N GLY A 168 21.17 2.47 -28.22
CA GLY A 168 22.60 2.29 -27.93
C GLY A 168 23.39 3.60 -27.85
N THR A 169 22.76 4.69 -27.43
CA THR A 169 23.38 6.03 -27.28
C THR A 169 23.74 6.27 -25.80
N PRO A 170 24.99 6.01 -25.38
CA PRO A 170 25.38 6.14 -23.99
C PRO A 170 25.53 7.61 -23.56
N VAL A 171 25.47 7.83 -22.25
CA VAL A 171 25.97 9.07 -21.62
C VAL A 171 27.49 9.11 -21.78
N ASN A 172 28.00 10.25 -22.26
CA ASN A 172 29.43 10.49 -22.40
C ASN A 172 30.07 10.78 -21.04
N LEU A 173 31.10 10.01 -20.70
CA LEU A 173 31.89 10.16 -19.48
C LEU A 173 33.21 10.87 -19.77
N THR A 174 33.51 11.92 -19.01
CA THR A 174 34.79 12.64 -19.13
C THR A 174 35.77 12.38 -17.98
N THR A 175 35.35 11.64 -16.95
CA THR A 175 36.21 11.15 -15.85
C THR A 175 35.72 9.78 -15.38
N ASP A 176 36.60 8.97 -14.80
CA ASP A 176 36.24 7.65 -14.24
C ASP A 176 35.54 7.75 -12.87
N GLY A 177 35.56 8.93 -12.24
CA GLY A 177 35.19 9.08 -10.83
C GLY A 177 36.24 8.49 -9.88
N THR A 178 35.95 8.53 -8.59
CA THR A 178 36.81 8.00 -7.52
C THR A 178 35.96 7.34 -6.44
N GLY A 179 36.58 6.59 -5.51
CA GLY A 179 35.84 5.85 -4.49
C GLY A 179 35.08 4.65 -5.06
N THR A 180 34.05 4.19 -4.35
CA THR A 180 33.23 3.03 -4.75
C THR A 180 31.91 3.52 -5.35
N GLN A 181 31.69 3.29 -6.64
CA GLN A 181 30.40 3.55 -7.27
C GLN A 181 29.48 2.35 -7.14
N THR A 182 28.20 2.58 -6.89
CA THR A 182 27.18 1.54 -6.83
C THR A 182 26.01 1.91 -7.73
N ALA A 183 25.61 0.99 -8.60
CA ALA A 183 24.37 1.09 -9.37
C ALA A 183 23.24 0.45 -8.55
N VAL A 184 22.32 1.30 -8.08
CA VAL A 184 21.14 0.94 -7.31
C VAL A 184 19.99 0.63 -8.26
N ILE A 185 19.54 -0.62 -8.26
CA ILE A 185 18.47 -1.07 -9.14
C ILE A 185 17.15 -0.44 -8.73
N GLN A 186 16.43 0.13 -9.70
CA GLN A 186 15.11 0.69 -9.46
C GLN A 186 14.05 -0.30 -9.92
N TYR A 187 13.11 -0.59 -9.03
CA TYR A 187 11.87 -1.27 -9.40
C TYR A 187 11.02 -0.30 -10.20
N VAL A 188 10.49 -0.77 -11.33
CA VAL A 188 9.66 0.03 -12.23
C VAL A 188 8.22 -0.46 -12.18
N GLN A 189 7.27 0.41 -12.48
CA GLN A 189 5.86 0.07 -12.52
C GLN A 189 5.62 -1.15 -13.43
N ALA A 190 4.93 -2.15 -12.90
CA ALA A 190 4.45 -3.27 -13.69
C ALA A 190 3.04 -2.99 -14.23
N TYR A 191 2.75 -3.57 -15.39
CA TYR A 191 1.46 -3.45 -16.06
C TYR A 191 0.62 -4.69 -15.84
N GLN A 192 -0.67 -4.51 -15.55
CA GLN A 192 -1.56 -5.63 -15.31
C GLN A 192 -1.84 -6.39 -16.61
N ALA A 193 -1.55 -7.68 -16.61
CA ALA A 193 -1.92 -8.62 -17.66
C ALA A 193 -3.37 -9.09 -17.47
N LYS A 194 -3.96 -9.66 -18.53
CA LYS A 194 -5.34 -10.19 -18.52
C LYS A 194 -5.43 -11.56 -17.88
N SER A 195 -4.33 -12.31 -17.85
CA SER A 195 -4.29 -13.67 -17.29
C SER A 195 -2.87 -14.06 -16.86
N ARG A 196 -2.80 -15.14 -16.05
CA ARG A 196 -1.54 -15.82 -15.75
C ARG A 196 -0.82 -16.28 -17.02
N ASP A 197 -1.55 -16.83 -17.99
CA ASP A 197 -0.96 -17.40 -19.21
C ASP A 197 -0.26 -16.30 -20.04
N GLU A 198 -0.85 -15.11 -20.11
CA GLU A 198 -0.22 -13.95 -20.74
C GLU A 198 1.11 -13.56 -20.06
N VAL A 199 1.18 -13.63 -18.72
CA VAL A 199 2.44 -13.38 -17.99
C VAL A 199 3.50 -14.42 -18.35
N VAL A 200 3.12 -15.70 -18.42
CA VAL A 200 4.04 -16.80 -18.77
C VAL A 200 4.52 -16.68 -20.22
N GLU A 201 3.62 -16.35 -21.14
CA GLU A 201 3.98 -16.07 -22.53
C GLU A 201 5.01 -14.94 -22.61
N MET A 202 4.81 -13.84 -21.87
CA MET A 202 5.74 -12.72 -21.82
C MET A 202 7.11 -13.06 -21.21
N GLN A 203 7.17 -13.99 -20.26
CA GLN A 203 8.44 -14.53 -19.75
C GLN A 203 9.16 -15.35 -20.82
N SER A 204 8.42 -16.16 -21.58
CA SER A 204 8.97 -17.09 -22.58
C SER A 204 9.35 -16.41 -23.91
N ALA A 205 8.66 -15.33 -24.28
CA ALA A 205 8.83 -14.64 -25.55
C ALA A 205 9.80 -13.44 -25.46
N GLY A 206 10.76 -13.50 -24.52
CA GLY A 206 11.67 -12.41 -24.17
C GLY A 206 12.09 -11.53 -25.36
N GLY A 207 11.47 -10.35 -25.46
CA GLY A 207 11.72 -9.35 -26.50
C GLY A 207 10.61 -9.14 -27.54
N LEU A 208 9.61 -10.03 -27.67
CA LEU A 208 8.54 -9.90 -28.68
C LEU A 208 7.38 -9.00 -28.25
N TYR A 209 7.10 -8.88 -26.94
CA TYR A 209 6.10 -7.95 -26.38
C TYR A 209 6.68 -6.56 -26.06
N ALA A 210 7.95 -6.32 -26.44
CA ALA A 210 8.71 -5.10 -26.18
C ALA A 210 8.85 -4.20 -27.43
N ASN A 211 7.89 -4.25 -28.35
CA ASN A 211 7.80 -3.32 -29.48
C ASN A 211 7.23 -1.96 -29.02
N ASP A 212 7.86 -0.86 -29.44
CA ASP A 212 7.60 0.59 -29.19
C ASP A 212 7.37 1.05 -27.74
N PHE A 213 6.63 0.29 -26.93
CA PHE A 213 6.33 0.53 -25.53
C PHE A 213 7.56 0.45 -24.64
N SER A 214 8.47 -0.50 -24.90
CA SER A 214 9.76 -0.59 -24.19
C SER A 214 10.74 0.50 -24.62
N ALA A 215 10.68 0.98 -25.87
CA ALA A 215 11.50 2.12 -26.29
C ALA A 215 11.12 3.41 -25.54
N THR A 216 9.84 3.54 -25.16
CA THR A 216 9.33 4.69 -24.40
C THR A 216 9.56 4.55 -22.89
N ASN A 217 9.48 3.33 -22.36
CA ASN A 217 9.43 3.10 -20.91
C ASN A 217 10.65 2.34 -20.34
N GLY A 218 11.52 1.81 -21.19
CA GLY A 218 12.62 0.94 -20.84
C GLY A 218 12.15 -0.49 -20.57
N PHE A 219 12.75 -1.12 -19.57
CA PHE A 219 12.26 -2.39 -19.04
C PHE A 219 10.80 -2.25 -18.56
N VAL A 220 9.92 -3.13 -19.03
CA VAL A 220 8.47 -3.11 -18.75
C VAL A 220 8.00 -4.48 -18.24
N PRO A 221 7.85 -4.64 -16.92
CA PRO A 221 7.31 -5.85 -16.33
C PRO A 221 5.78 -5.90 -16.43
N PHE A 222 5.23 -7.11 -16.52
CA PHE A 222 3.80 -7.38 -16.52
C PHE A 222 3.45 -8.30 -15.36
N PHE A 223 2.27 -8.16 -14.79
CA PHE A 223 1.87 -8.95 -13.63
C PHE A 223 0.40 -9.39 -13.68
N PHE A 224 0.11 -10.48 -13.00
CA PHE A 224 -1.24 -10.95 -12.69
C PHE A 224 -1.27 -11.44 -11.25
N ILE A 225 -2.36 -11.17 -10.53
CA ILE A 225 -2.54 -11.63 -9.15
C ILE A 225 -3.76 -12.54 -9.11
N GLU A 226 -3.56 -13.76 -8.61
CA GLU A 226 -4.62 -14.74 -8.37
C GLU A 226 -4.65 -15.06 -6.87
N GLY A 227 -5.72 -14.66 -6.19
CA GLY A 227 -5.76 -14.71 -4.72
C GLY A 227 -4.63 -13.87 -4.12
N HIS A 228 -3.70 -14.53 -3.42
CA HIS A 228 -2.50 -13.91 -2.84
C HIS A 228 -1.22 -14.26 -3.59
N THR A 229 -1.30 -14.94 -4.74
CA THR A 229 -0.12 -15.34 -5.52
C THR A 229 0.18 -14.31 -6.59
N LEU A 230 1.43 -13.84 -6.61
CA LEU A 230 1.94 -12.95 -7.65
C LEU A 230 2.49 -13.77 -8.82
N TYR A 231 1.99 -13.51 -10.03
CA TYR A 231 2.65 -13.90 -11.27
C TYR A 231 3.21 -12.65 -11.92
N ILE A 232 4.51 -12.62 -12.24
CA ILE A 232 5.17 -11.43 -12.79
C ILE A 232 6.22 -11.80 -13.84
N SER A 233 6.29 -11.04 -14.93
CA SER A 233 7.21 -11.36 -16.04
C SER A 233 8.68 -11.01 -15.77
N SER A 234 8.94 -10.21 -14.74
CA SER A 234 10.28 -9.94 -14.24
C SER A 234 10.77 -11.03 -13.30
N LEU A 235 12.09 -11.11 -13.08
CA LEU A 235 12.66 -12.05 -12.11
C LEU A 235 12.19 -11.76 -10.68
N TYR A 236 11.97 -10.49 -10.37
CA TYR A 236 11.51 -10.03 -9.05
C TYR A 236 10.38 -9.03 -9.18
N GLY A 237 9.42 -9.11 -8.27
CA GLY A 237 8.32 -8.18 -8.10
C GLY A 237 8.20 -7.72 -6.66
N LYS A 238 7.64 -6.52 -6.46
CA LYS A 238 7.16 -6.04 -5.17
C LYS A 238 5.74 -5.58 -5.32
N VAL A 239 4.90 -5.95 -4.37
CA VAL A 239 3.51 -5.55 -4.31
C VAL A 239 3.35 -4.55 -3.18
N ASP A 240 2.85 -3.36 -3.50
CA ASP A 240 2.31 -2.44 -2.54
C ASP A 240 0.86 -2.84 -2.31
N TYR A 241 0.51 -3.18 -1.07
CA TYR A 241 -0.82 -3.62 -0.67
C TYR A 241 -1.27 -2.85 0.57
N THR A 242 -2.57 -2.75 0.78
CA THR A 242 -3.09 -2.16 2.01
C THR A 242 -3.16 -3.22 3.10
N ASP A 243 -2.66 -2.89 4.29
CA ASP A 243 -2.69 -3.78 5.43
C ASP A 243 -2.88 -3.01 6.74
N PHE A 244 -3.53 -3.65 7.70
CA PHE A 244 -3.65 -3.14 9.05
C PHE A 244 -3.79 -4.27 10.06
N ASP A 245 -3.06 -4.16 11.15
CA ASP A 245 -3.26 -5.04 12.30
C ASP A 245 -4.42 -4.52 13.13
N ILE A 246 -5.34 -5.39 13.55
CA ILE A 246 -6.32 -5.00 14.59
C ILE A 246 -5.53 -4.83 15.89
N THR A 247 -5.19 -3.60 16.22
CA THR A 247 -4.48 -3.27 17.47
C THR A 247 -5.46 -3.14 18.64
N SER A 248 -4.92 -2.99 19.84
CA SER A 248 -5.72 -2.65 21.02
C SER A 248 -6.23 -1.21 21.00
N THR A 249 -5.95 -0.42 19.95
CA THR A 249 -6.39 0.99 19.79
C THR A 249 -7.10 1.22 18.45
N PRO A 250 -8.02 2.20 18.35
CA PRO A 250 -8.67 2.54 17.09
C PRO A 250 -7.66 3.05 16.05
N LEU A 251 -7.84 2.66 14.80
CA LEU A 251 -6.95 2.99 13.69
C LEU A 251 -7.61 3.91 12.67
N SER A 252 -8.94 4.03 12.68
CA SER A 252 -9.64 4.91 11.75
C SER A 252 -9.22 6.37 11.95
N PRO A 253 -9.19 7.16 10.87
CA PRO A 253 -9.04 8.60 10.95
C PRO A 253 -10.09 9.24 11.87
N GLU A 254 -9.70 10.29 12.61
CA GLU A 254 -10.57 11.04 13.52
C GLU A 254 -11.86 11.54 12.84
N GLN A 255 -11.80 11.77 11.53
CA GLN A 255 -12.93 12.20 10.71
C GLN A 255 -14.05 11.14 10.64
N TYR A 256 -13.77 9.90 11.03
CA TYR A 256 -14.72 8.80 11.10
C TYR A 256 -15.13 8.43 12.53
N THR A 257 -14.80 9.26 13.53
CA THR A 257 -15.20 9.06 14.94
C THR A 257 -16.69 8.75 15.06
N TYR A 258 -17.55 9.51 14.37
CA TYR A 258 -19.00 9.33 14.44
C TYR A 258 -19.49 8.04 13.76
N ALA A 259 -18.79 7.55 12.73
CA ALA A 259 -19.08 6.24 12.16
C ALA A 259 -18.79 5.14 13.18
N VAL A 260 -17.59 5.17 13.77
CA VAL A 260 -17.16 4.18 14.78
C VAL A 260 -18.07 4.20 16.01
N CYS A 261 -18.39 5.39 16.54
CA CYS A 261 -19.28 5.53 17.69
C CYS A 261 -20.72 5.05 17.39
N ALA A 262 -21.27 5.30 16.19
CA ALA A 262 -22.61 4.82 15.83
C ALA A 262 -22.67 3.28 15.80
N GLY A 263 -21.66 2.64 15.21
CA GLY A 263 -21.54 1.17 15.19
C GLY A 263 -21.39 0.60 16.60
N ALA A 264 -20.55 1.22 17.45
CA ALA A 264 -20.36 0.79 18.83
C ALA A 264 -21.66 0.89 19.65
N VAL A 265 -22.34 2.05 19.62
CA VAL A 265 -23.60 2.26 20.34
C VAL A 265 -24.69 1.29 19.88
N GLY A 266 -24.84 1.10 18.56
CA GLY A 266 -25.83 0.19 18.00
C GLY A 266 -25.65 -1.26 18.46
N ARG A 267 -24.41 -1.75 18.54
CA ARG A 267 -24.11 -3.11 19.05
C ARG A 267 -24.42 -3.24 20.53
N LEU A 268 -23.96 -2.28 21.34
CA LEU A 268 -24.20 -2.31 22.78
C LEU A 268 -25.70 -2.25 23.10
N LEU A 269 -26.47 -1.35 22.50
CA LEU A 269 -27.91 -1.27 22.75
C LEU A 269 -28.66 -2.55 22.35
N LYS A 270 -28.21 -3.21 21.28
CA LYS A 270 -28.76 -4.50 20.85
C LYS A 270 -28.54 -5.57 21.91
N ASP A 271 -27.32 -5.66 22.43
CA ASP A 271 -26.96 -6.61 23.49
C ASP A 271 -27.67 -6.27 24.82
N GLY A 272 -27.95 -4.98 25.06
CA GLY A 272 -28.72 -4.47 26.19
C GLY A 272 -30.24 -4.60 26.07
N GLY A 273 -30.77 -5.05 24.92
CA GLY A 273 -32.20 -5.28 24.68
C GLY A 273 -33.03 -4.06 24.29
N ASP A 274 -32.41 -2.92 23.92
CA ASP A 274 -33.13 -1.74 23.41
C ASP A 274 -33.18 -1.73 21.87
N ASP A 275 -33.99 -2.65 21.31
CA ASP A 275 -34.02 -2.94 19.88
C ASP A 275 -34.34 -1.74 18.99
N GLN A 276 -35.21 -0.82 19.44
CA GLN A 276 -35.59 0.36 18.67
C GLN A 276 -34.41 1.32 18.53
N GLN A 277 -33.75 1.62 19.65
CA GLN A 277 -32.62 2.54 19.65
C GLN A 277 -31.39 1.89 18.99
N ALA A 278 -31.17 0.59 19.20
CA ALA A 278 -30.14 -0.18 18.50
C ALA A 278 -30.32 -0.11 16.97
N SER A 279 -31.54 -0.35 16.47
CA SER A 279 -31.84 -0.31 15.04
C SER A 279 -31.55 1.06 14.43
N TYR A 280 -31.85 2.15 15.14
CA TYR A 280 -31.57 3.51 14.70
C TYR A 280 -30.06 3.76 14.50
N TYR A 281 -29.24 3.44 15.50
CA TYR A 281 -27.79 3.64 15.40
C TYR A 281 -27.12 2.70 14.40
N LEU A 282 -27.60 1.46 14.26
CA LEU A 282 -27.12 0.53 13.24
C LEU A 282 -27.45 1.03 11.83
N GLN A 283 -28.63 1.61 11.60
CA GLN A 283 -28.97 2.23 10.31
C GLN A 283 -28.06 3.43 9.99
N MET A 284 -27.79 4.29 10.97
CA MET A 284 -26.83 5.39 10.79
C MET A 284 -25.41 4.88 10.51
N PHE A 285 -24.99 3.80 11.17
CA PHE A 285 -23.69 3.18 10.91
C PHE A 285 -23.59 2.68 9.46
N GLU A 286 -24.63 2.01 8.95
CA GLU A 286 -24.67 1.59 7.54
C GLU A 286 -24.63 2.79 6.58
N GLN A 287 -25.32 3.89 6.88
CA GLN A 287 -25.24 5.12 6.08
C GLN A 287 -23.83 5.71 6.08
N HIS A 288 -23.17 5.78 7.24
CA HIS A 288 -21.78 6.23 7.32
C HIS A 288 -20.82 5.32 6.55
N LYS A 289 -21.00 3.99 6.62
CA LYS A 289 -20.21 3.03 5.83
C LYS A 289 -20.32 3.30 4.33
N GLN A 290 -21.52 3.65 3.83
CA GLN A 290 -21.70 4.04 2.43
C GLN A 290 -20.95 5.34 2.10
N MET A 291 -21.03 6.36 2.94
CA MET A 291 -20.29 7.61 2.73
C MET A 291 -18.77 7.40 2.70
N VAL A 292 -18.23 6.59 3.62
CA VAL A 292 -16.81 6.25 3.63
C VAL A 292 -16.43 5.53 2.34
N ARG A 293 -17.26 4.58 1.86
CA ARG A 293 -17.05 3.89 0.58
C ARG A 293 -17.09 4.83 -0.63
N GLU A 294 -17.87 5.90 -0.57
CA GLU A 294 -17.92 6.97 -1.58
C GLU A 294 -16.70 7.93 -1.50
N GLY A 295 -15.77 7.70 -0.56
CA GLY A 295 -14.58 8.51 -0.40
C GLY A 295 -14.83 9.82 0.34
N VAL A 296 -15.95 9.93 1.06
CA VAL A 296 -16.27 11.11 1.88
C VAL A 296 -15.20 11.25 2.97
N ARG A 297 -14.57 12.43 3.04
CA ARG A 297 -13.47 12.69 3.98
C ARG A 297 -13.91 12.89 5.42
N ILE A 298 -15.16 13.30 5.65
CA ILE A 298 -15.72 13.59 6.98
C ILE A 298 -17.17 13.11 6.99
N VAL A 299 -17.50 12.20 7.89
CA VAL A 299 -18.90 11.75 8.07
C VAL A 299 -19.65 12.74 8.97
N PRO A 300 -20.97 12.87 8.80
CA PRO A 300 -21.77 13.76 9.63
C PRO A 300 -21.76 13.34 11.11
N ALA A 301 -22.10 14.30 11.98
CA ALA A 301 -22.23 14.04 13.40
C ALA A 301 -23.41 13.09 13.69
N ILE A 302 -23.27 12.30 14.76
CA ILE A 302 -24.36 11.44 15.24
C ILE A 302 -25.53 12.32 15.68
N THR A 303 -26.73 12.00 15.19
CA THR A 303 -27.98 12.56 15.72
C THR A 303 -28.47 11.65 16.83
N ALA A 304 -28.78 12.21 18.01
CA ALA A 304 -29.29 11.43 19.13
C ALA A 304 -30.70 10.92 18.84
N TYR A 305 -30.99 9.67 19.21
CA TYR A 305 -32.33 9.12 19.10
C TYR A 305 -33.35 9.95 19.91
N THR A 306 -34.43 10.37 19.26
CA THR A 306 -35.61 10.92 19.93
C THR A 306 -36.75 9.93 19.74
N ALA A 307 -37.34 9.46 20.83
CA ALA A 307 -38.52 8.60 20.73
C ALA A 307 -39.61 9.35 19.97
N ALA A 308 -40.24 8.69 19.00
CA ALA A 308 -41.42 9.25 18.32
C ALA A 308 -42.40 9.70 19.40
N GLY A 309 -42.78 10.99 19.38
CA GLY A 309 -43.60 11.60 20.42
C GLY A 309 -44.84 10.77 20.67
N GLY A 310 -44.88 10.08 21.80
CA GLY A 310 -46.09 9.52 22.35
C GLY A 310 -46.98 10.68 22.75
N GLY A 311 -47.83 11.13 21.82
CA GLY A 311 -48.91 12.03 22.14
C GLY A 311 -49.77 11.38 23.22
N GLN A 312 -49.73 11.96 24.42
CA GLN A 312 -50.88 12.00 25.32
C GLN A 312 -51.60 13.31 25.10
#